data_AF-A0A6V8EIK9-F1
#
_entry.id   AF-A0A6V8EIK9-F1
#
_cell.length_a   1.000
_cell.length_b   1.000
_cell.length_c   1.000
_cell.angle_alpha   90.00
_cell.angle_beta   90.00
_cell.angle_gamma   90.00
#
_symmetry.space_group_name_H-M   'P 1'
#
loop_
_entity.id
_entity.type
_entity.pdbx_description
1 polymer ?
#
loop_
_entity_poly.entity_id
_entity_poly.type
_entity_poly.pdbx_seq_one_letter_code
_entity_poly.pdbx_strand_id
1 'polypeptide(L)'
;MSDLDSPDFQALVQELQLVRNQIQTVSTQVNEISLTLESLSTQDSKRPVFRAVGNLLLEVDDRDKLMKELSDSKVTFETHLQRMIERETELRTQYEKVIDSVEK
;
A
#
# COMPACT_ATOMS: atom_id res chain seq x y z
N MET A 1 -19.86 27.11 -18.40
CA MET A 1 -19.61 25.99 -17.48
C MET A 1 -18.19 26.19 -17.01
N SER A 2 -17.92 26.28 -15.70
CA SER A 2 -16.52 26.46 -15.26
C SER A 2 -15.74 25.18 -15.57
N ASP A 3 -14.44 25.25 -15.83
CA ASP A 3 -13.62 24.05 -16.08
C ASP A 3 -13.62 23.09 -14.86
N LEU A 4 -13.95 23.62 -13.67
CA LEU A 4 -14.15 22.86 -12.43
C LEU A 4 -15.48 22.06 -12.39
N ASP A 5 -16.47 22.46 -13.20
CA ASP A 5 -17.73 21.72 -13.36
C ASP A 5 -17.67 20.69 -14.51
N SER A 6 -16.51 20.58 -15.18
CA SER A 6 -16.35 19.66 -16.30
C SER A 6 -16.38 18.19 -15.80
N PRO A 7 -17.00 17.27 -16.57
CA PRO A 7 -16.98 15.84 -16.24
C PRO A 7 -15.56 15.29 -16.06
N ASP A 8 -14.61 15.79 -16.85
CA ASP A 8 -13.20 15.36 -16.81
C ASP A 8 -12.52 15.78 -15.50
N PHE A 9 -12.76 17.00 -15.01
CA PHE A 9 -12.23 17.44 -13.72
C PHE A 9 -12.84 16.66 -12.56
N GLN A 10 -14.16 16.39 -12.60
CA GLN A 10 -14.82 15.57 -11.58
C GLN A 10 -14.27 14.13 -11.56
N ALA A 11 -14.01 13.55 -12.74
CA ALA A 11 -13.37 12.24 -12.85
C ALA A 11 -11.94 12.25 -12.29
N LEU A 12 -11.16 13.30 -12.57
CA LEU A 12 -9.80 13.49 -12.03
C LEU A 12 -9.80 13.55 -10.49
N VAL A 13 -10.71 14.31 -9.90
CA VAL A 13 -10.86 14.41 -8.43
C VAL A 13 -11.22 13.06 -7.82
N GLN A 14 -12.16 12.33 -8.44
CA GLN A 14 -12.54 10.99 -7.99
C GLN A 14 -11.37 10.01 -8.08
N GLU A 15 -10.63 10.01 -9.19
CA GLU A 15 -9.46 9.14 -9.36
C GLU A 15 -8.38 9.44 -8.32
N LEU A 16 -8.10 10.73 -8.05
CA LEU A 16 -7.16 11.15 -7.02
C LEU A 16 -7.56 10.63 -5.63
N GLN A 17 -8.84 10.71 -5.28
CA GLN A 17 -9.36 10.18 -4.01
C GLN A 17 -9.22 8.65 -3.92
N LEU A 18 -9.53 7.93 -5.00
CA LEU A 18 -9.42 6.48 -5.05
C LEU A 18 -7.97 6.01 -4.90
N VAL A 19 -7.04 6.62 -5.63
CA VAL A 19 -5.60 6.28 -5.54
C VAL A 19 -5.06 6.55 -4.14
N ARG A 20 -5.45 7.66 -3.49
CA ARG A 20 -5.05 7.95 -2.10
C ARG A 20 -5.54 6.90 -1.10
N ASN A 21 -6.79 6.46 -1.23
CA ASN A 21 -7.34 5.40 -0.37
C ASN A 21 -6.61 4.05 -0.58
N GLN A 22 -6.23 3.75 -1.82
CA GLN A 22 -5.44 2.56 -2.14
C GLN A 22 -4.02 2.64 -1.56
N ILE A 23 -3.33 3.78 -1.71
CA ILE A 23 -2.02 4.05 -1.11
C ILE A 23 -2.07 3.82 0.40
N GLN A 24 -3.08 4.38 1.08
CA GLN A 24 -3.21 4.21 2.53
C GLN A 24 -3.38 2.73 2.93
N THR A 25 -4.21 1.99 2.19
CA THR A 25 -4.48 0.57 2.47
C THR A 25 -3.21 -0.27 2.27
N VAL A 26 -2.51 -0.09 1.15
CA VAL A 26 -1.28 -0.84 0.85
C VAL A 26 -0.14 -0.45 1.80
N SER A 27 -0.01 0.83 2.15
CA SER A 27 0.98 1.29 3.13
C SER A 27 0.75 0.64 4.51
N THR A 28 -0.50 0.53 4.95
CA THR A 28 -0.83 -0.19 6.19
C THR A 28 -0.41 -1.66 6.11
N GLN A 29 -0.68 -2.35 5.00
CA GLN A 29 -0.27 -3.75 4.81
C GLN A 29 1.27 -3.93 4.82
N VAL A 30 2.01 -3.02 4.16
CA VAL A 30 3.48 -3.02 4.19
C VAL A 30 4.00 -2.87 5.62
N ASN A 31 3.39 -1.96 6.41
CA ASN A 31 3.77 -1.74 7.81
C ASN A 31 3.47 -2.97 8.68
N GLU A 32 2.30 -3.60 8.51
CA GLU A 32 1.94 -4.82 9.24
C GLU A 32 2.91 -5.98 8.96
N ILE A 33 3.29 -6.17 7.69
CA ILE A 33 4.29 -7.20 7.32
C ILE A 33 5.65 -6.84 7.93
N SER A 34 6.03 -5.56 7.93
CA SER A 34 7.30 -5.09 8.51
C SER A 34 7.38 -5.39 10.02
N LEU A 35 6.32 -5.07 10.76
CA LEU A 35 6.22 -5.37 12.19
C LEU A 35 6.22 -6.87 12.48
N THR A 36 5.59 -7.66 11.60
CA THR A 36 5.59 -9.12 11.70
C THR A 36 6.99 -9.69 11.51
N LEU A 37 7.74 -9.21 10.50
CA LEU A 37 9.13 -9.59 10.25
C LEU A 37 10.05 -9.21 11.41
N GLU A 38 9.89 -8.00 11.96
CA GLU A 38 10.65 -7.55 13.14
C GLU A 38 10.39 -8.47 14.34
N SER A 39 9.12 -8.75 14.63
CA SER A 39 8.71 -9.65 15.73
C SER A 39 9.27 -11.06 15.54
N LEU A 40 9.21 -11.60 14.30
CA LEU A 40 9.73 -12.93 13.99
C LEU A 40 11.26 -12.99 14.12
N SER A 41 11.97 -11.93 13.74
CA SER A 41 13.44 -11.86 13.84
C SER A 41 13.96 -11.75 15.28
N THR A 42 13.14 -11.21 16.19
CA THR A 42 13.51 -10.97 17.60
C THR A 42 12.96 -12.03 18.55
N GLN A 43 12.06 -12.89 18.09
CA GLN A 43 11.47 -13.96 18.89
C GLN A 43 12.51 -15.03 19.27
N ASP A 44 12.46 -15.49 20.52
CA ASP A 44 13.25 -16.62 21.01
C ASP A 44 13.09 -17.86 20.09
N SER A 45 14.22 -18.38 19.61
CA SER A 45 14.28 -19.54 18.72
C SER A 45 13.71 -20.81 19.36
N LYS A 46 13.62 -20.88 20.69
CA LYS A 46 13.04 -22.02 21.42
C LYS A 46 11.51 -21.97 21.54
N ARG A 47 10.87 -20.83 21.26
CA ARG A 47 9.42 -20.66 21.42
C ARG A 47 8.72 -20.84 20.08
N PRO A 48 7.74 -21.75 19.92
CA PRO A 48 7.11 -22.01 18.63
C PRO A 48 6.47 -20.76 18.01
N VAL A 49 6.47 -20.70 16.67
CA VAL A 49 5.80 -19.67 15.87
C VAL A 49 4.61 -20.31 15.19
N PHE A 50 3.49 -19.60 15.13
CA PHE A 50 2.28 -20.09 14.47
C PHE A 50 1.83 -19.10 13.39
N ARG A 51 1.36 -19.63 12.27
CA ARG A 51 0.73 -18.87 11.20
C ARG A 51 -0.78 -19.11 11.22
N ALA A 52 -1.55 -18.04 11.09
CA ALA A 52 -3.00 -18.13 10.88
C ALA A 52 -3.32 -18.57 9.45
N VAL A 53 -4.14 -19.61 9.30
CA VAL A 53 -4.69 -20.08 8.02
C VAL A 53 -6.18 -20.31 8.21
N GLY A 54 -7.00 -19.36 7.76
CA GLY A 54 -8.44 -19.37 8.05
C GLY A 54 -8.70 -19.29 9.56
N ASN A 55 -9.37 -20.31 10.11
CA ASN A 55 -9.63 -20.45 11.55
C ASN A 55 -8.61 -21.34 12.29
N LEU A 56 -7.55 -21.77 11.61
CA LEU A 56 -6.50 -22.63 12.18
C LEU A 56 -5.24 -21.82 12.50
N LEU A 57 -4.53 -22.26 13.54
CA LEU A 57 -3.15 -21.88 13.82
C LEU A 57 -2.27 -23.08 13.53
N LEU A 58 -1.38 -22.94 12.54
CA LEU A 58 -0.45 -23.99 12.16
C LEU A 58 0.94 -23.61 12.64
N GLU A 59 1.62 -24.53 13.32
CA GLU A 59 3.01 -24.33 13.72
C GLU A 59 3.91 -24.20 12.47
N VAL A 60 4.90 -23.33 12.58
CA VAL A 60 5.85 -23.04 11.51
C VAL A 60 7.14 -23.78 11.78
N ASP A 61 7.34 -24.86 11.02
CA ASP A 61 8.53 -25.72 11.14
C ASP A 61 9.81 -25.03 10.65
N ASP A 62 9.69 -24.15 9.66
CA ASP A 62 10.81 -23.44 9.01
C ASP A 62 10.59 -21.92 9.06
N ARG A 63 11.22 -21.27 10.03
CA ARG A 63 11.12 -19.82 10.23
C ARG A 63 11.86 -19.02 9.17
N ASP A 64 12.96 -19.53 8.65
CA ASP A 64 13.75 -18.82 7.64
C ASP A 64 12.98 -18.77 6.33
N LYS A 65 12.30 -19.87 5.98
CA LYS A 65 11.36 -19.88 4.86
C LYS A 65 10.20 -18.90 5.07
N LEU A 66 9.59 -18.86 6.25
CA LEU A 66 8.52 -17.89 6.55
C LEU A 66 9.02 -16.45 6.43
N MET A 67 10.20 -16.14 6.99
CA MET A 67 10.84 -14.83 6.89
C MET A 67 11.04 -14.43 5.42
N LYS A 68 11.52 -15.36 4.59
CA LYS A 68 11.71 -15.12 3.17
C LYS A 68 10.38 -14.88 2.45
N GLU A 69 9.36 -15.70 2.69
CA GLU A 69 8.02 -15.54 2.09
C GLU A 69 7.40 -14.17 2.45
N LEU A 70 7.48 -13.77 3.71
CA LEU A 70 7.00 -12.47 4.18
C LEU A 70 7.79 -11.31 3.56
N SER A 71 9.11 -11.46 3.41
CA SER A 71 9.97 -10.44 2.81
C SER A 71 9.69 -10.28 1.31
N ASP A 72 9.55 -11.38 0.57
CA ASP A 72 9.21 -11.37 -0.86
C ASP A 72 7.82 -10.74 -1.09
N SER A 73 6.86 -11.05 -0.21
CA SER A 73 5.54 -10.42 -0.21
C SER A 73 5.63 -8.92 0.04
N LYS A 74 6.38 -8.49 1.06
CA LYS A 74 6.62 -7.08 1.37
C LYS A 74 7.18 -6.31 0.17
N VAL A 75 8.21 -6.84 -0.49
CA VAL A 75 8.82 -6.22 -1.68
C VAL A 75 7.80 -6.06 -2.81
N THR A 76 6.92 -7.04 -2.99
CA THR A 76 5.84 -6.97 -3.98
C THR A 76 4.88 -5.82 -3.66
N PHE A 77 4.43 -5.71 -2.40
CA PHE A 77 3.56 -4.61 -1.97
C PHE A 77 4.24 -3.24 -2.06
N GLU A 78 5.52 -3.14 -1.68
CA GLU A 78 6.30 -1.90 -1.81
C GLU A 78 6.44 -1.46 -3.27
N THR A 79 6.65 -2.41 -4.18
CA THR A 79 6.70 -2.13 -5.62
C THR A 79 5.36 -1.61 -6.14
N HIS A 80 4.25 -2.19 -5.68
CA HIS A 80 2.91 -1.71 -6.03
C HIS A 80 2.61 -0.34 -5.44
N LEU A 81 2.97 -0.11 -4.17
CA LEU A 81 2.83 1.17 -3.49
C LEU A 81 3.57 2.28 -4.24
N GLN A 82 4.80 2.02 -4.67
CA GLN A 82 5.60 2.98 -5.41
C GLN A 82 4.92 3.42 -6.71
N ARG A 83 4.36 2.47 -7.48
CA ARG A 83 3.60 2.78 -8.71
C ARG A 83 2.35 3.62 -8.43
N MET A 84 1.67 3.35 -7.30
CA MET A 84 0.50 4.14 -6.90
C MET A 84 0.89 5.57 -6.52
N ILE A 85 2.01 5.77 -5.83
CA ILE A 85 2.53 7.10 -5.47
C ILE A 85 2.92 7.90 -6.72
N GLU A 86 3.55 7.24 -7.70
CA GLU A 86 3.84 7.84 -9.01
C GLU A 86 2.56 8.29 -9.71
N ARG A 87 1.54 7.42 -9.76
CA ARG A 87 0.23 7.77 -10.33
C ARG A 87 -0.46 8.92 -9.59
N GLU A 88 -0.43 8.93 -8.26
CA GLU A 88 -1.00 10.03 -7.46
C GLU A 88 -0.31 11.36 -7.78
N THR A 89 1.01 11.33 -7.93
CA THR A 89 1.80 12.51 -8.28
C THR A 89 1.42 13.04 -9.66
N GLU A 90 1.27 12.16 -10.66
CA GLU A 90 0.79 12.55 -12.00
C GLU A 90 -0.59 13.20 -11.96
N LEU A 91 -1.54 12.58 -11.25
CA LEU A 91 -2.91 13.07 -11.10
C LEU A 91 -2.94 14.42 -10.38
N ARG A 92 -2.12 14.59 -9.34
CA ARG A 92 -1.99 15.84 -8.60
C ARG A 92 -1.46 16.97 -9.49
N THR A 93 -0.44 16.69 -10.30
CA THR A 93 0.07 17.67 -11.28
C THR A 93 -0.97 18.03 -12.33
N GLN A 94 -1.80 17.08 -12.79
CA GLN A 94 -2.92 17.39 -13.69
C GLN A 94 -3.96 18.27 -13.01
N TYR A 95 -4.30 17.97 -11.76
CA TYR A 95 -5.23 18.75 -10.96
C TYR A 95 -4.75 20.19 -10.78
N GLU A 96 -3.50 20.39 -10.37
CA GLU A 96 -2.87 21.71 -10.19
C GLU A 96 -2.93 22.54 -11.48
N LYS A 97 -2.65 21.93 -12.64
CA LYS A 97 -2.74 22.62 -13.94
C LYS A 97 -4.14 23.14 -14.26
N VAL A 98 -5.18 22.38 -13.92
CA VAL A 98 -6.57 22.81 -14.14
C VAL A 98 -6.91 23.98 -13.22
N ILE A 99 -6.53 23.90 -11.93
CA ILE A 99 -6.72 25.00 -10.98
C ILE A 99 -6.03 26.29 -11.46
N ASP A 100 -4.75 26.19 -11.84
CA ASP A 100 -3.96 27.34 -12.33
C ASP A 100 -4.57 27.97 -13.60
N SER A 101 -5.27 27.18 -14.42
CA SER A 101 -5.93 27.67 -15.65
C SER A 101 -7.23 28.43 -15.38
N VAL A 102 -7.85 28.18 -14.22
CA VAL A 102 -9.11 28.81 -13.80
C VAL A 102 -8.87 30.06 -12.94
N GLU A 103 -7.76 30.10 -12.20
CA GLU A 103 -7.37 31.27 -11.38
C GLU A 103 -6.76 32.43 -12.19
N LYS A 104 -6.45 32.21 -13.48
CA LYS A 104 -5.99 33.25 -14.42
C LYS A 104 -7.15 33.89 -15.19
#